data_AF-A0A8S2VBT9-F1
#
_entry.id   AF-A0A8S2VBT9-F1
#
_cell.length_a   1.000
_cell.length_b   1.000
_cell.length_c   1.000
_cell.angle_alpha   90.00
_cell.angle_beta   90.00
_cell.angle_gamma   90.00
#
_symmetry.space_group_name_H-M   'P 1'
#
loop_
_entity.id
_entity.type
_entity.pdbx_description
1 polymer ?
#
loop_
_entity_poly.entity_id
_entity_poly.type
_entity_poly.pdbx_seq_one_letter_code
_entity_poly.pdbx_strand_id
1 'polypeptide(L)'
;MDTIVSSSNQPALFSRSINLRIVSQIKSDDKSRNVYVTVEFQTGSSMQTEFILKLTDEDDPFFLYELHLNVDDFKNLKRDQGVLVDFNAFPQHVIDYLKLCIRDQHNETTPSNGSRFQLQLVNDEQQFTNQTHLRVVEISSFKHLTHLSLLVTSANDHEIKNYLARRLQSKTTDYNQLSNDFEKLKRELESTQLDLKEKTANFQKLKLEWDSNNNQIVGRHMQELAEEKEKALQERTSLQEKMENDRRELEQTQSRNVRDMQKRLSELEETTKELTSLKYRNEITINELSSKLQTLTEEYQQSKDEIVKYRKTNTTLENDIHQYEKTVNHLRTKIALVEQEVKSKQEVIQQTNDRIASEQESK
;
A
#
# COMPACT_ATOMS: atom_id res chain seq x y z
N MET A 1 -55.24 8.77 68.26
CA MET A 1 -56.54 8.94 67.57
C MET A 1 -56.24 8.82 66.10
N ASP A 2 -56.31 7.59 65.62
CA ASP A 2 -55.85 7.17 64.30
C ASP A 2 -56.80 7.71 63.23
N THR A 3 -56.29 8.59 62.39
CA THR A 3 -57.00 9.05 61.21
C THR A 3 -56.78 8.00 60.12
N ILE A 4 -57.78 7.14 59.94
CA ILE A 4 -57.83 6.15 58.86
C ILE A 4 -57.96 6.92 57.54
N VAL A 5 -56.81 7.27 56.94
CA VAL A 5 -56.72 7.65 55.52
C VAL A 5 -56.38 6.38 54.75
N SER A 6 -57.40 5.55 54.52
CA SER A 6 -57.30 4.42 53.60
C SER A 6 -58.32 4.61 52.49
N SER A 7 -58.15 5.67 51.69
CA SER A 7 -58.66 5.69 50.32
C SER A 7 -57.59 5.07 49.44
N SER A 8 -57.71 3.75 49.23
CA SER A 8 -56.97 3.00 48.22
C SER A 8 -57.18 3.66 46.86
N ASN A 9 -56.17 4.40 46.39
CA ASN A 9 -56.15 4.99 45.04
C ASN A 9 -55.95 3.84 44.03
N GLN A 10 -57.02 3.08 43.74
CA GLN A 10 -57.02 2.22 42.57
C GLN A 10 -57.08 3.12 41.31
N PRO A 11 -56.33 2.78 40.26
CA PRO A 11 -56.39 3.54 39.01
C PRO A 11 -57.82 3.47 38.45
N ALA A 12 -58.34 4.61 37.98
CA ALA A 12 -59.63 4.66 37.32
C ALA A 12 -59.65 3.69 36.12
N LEU A 13 -60.70 2.89 35.99
CA LEU A 13 -60.91 1.98 34.87
C LEU A 13 -61.13 2.73 33.56
N PHE A 14 -61.71 3.92 33.66
CA PHE A 14 -61.95 4.81 32.54
C PHE A 14 -61.96 6.25 33.04
N SER A 15 -61.31 7.15 32.30
CA SER A 15 -61.39 8.59 32.54
C SER A 15 -61.17 9.32 31.22
N ARG A 16 -62.25 9.88 30.63
CA ARG A 16 -62.20 10.63 29.37
C ARG A 16 -63.30 11.69 29.30
N SER A 17 -63.06 12.72 28.48
CA SER A 17 -64.05 13.74 28.14
C SER A 17 -65.07 13.20 27.14
N ILE A 18 -66.35 13.48 27.37
CA ILE A 18 -67.51 13.03 26.60
C ILE A 18 -68.50 14.20 26.50
N ASN A 19 -69.04 14.46 25.31
CA ASN A 19 -70.16 15.39 25.14
C ASN A 19 -71.43 14.85 25.81
N LEU A 20 -71.90 15.57 26.82
CA LEU A 20 -73.11 15.32 27.58
C LEU A 20 -74.19 16.32 27.17
N ARG A 21 -75.35 15.83 26.73
CA ARG A 21 -76.52 16.68 26.47
C ARG A 21 -77.40 16.76 27.71
N ILE A 22 -77.62 17.96 28.22
CA ILE A 22 -78.49 18.24 29.35
C ILE A 22 -79.89 18.55 28.80
N VAL A 23 -80.87 17.73 29.18
CA VAL A 23 -82.25 17.81 28.72
C VAL A 23 -83.13 18.24 29.89
N SER A 24 -83.77 19.41 29.77
CA SER A 24 -84.82 19.88 30.69
C SER A 24 -86.19 19.51 30.13
N GLN A 25 -87.11 19.08 31.00
CA GLN A 25 -88.49 18.75 30.60
C GLN A 25 -89.37 19.98 30.35
N ILE A 26 -88.97 21.17 30.82
CA ILE A 26 -89.83 22.37 30.86
C ILE A 26 -89.38 23.45 29.85
N LYS A 27 -88.08 23.53 29.54
CA LYS A 27 -87.54 24.46 28.54
C LYS A 27 -86.79 23.70 27.45
N SER A 28 -87.17 23.94 26.20
CA SER A 28 -86.49 23.45 24.98
C SER A 28 -85.16 24.19 24.76
N ASP A 29 -84.30 24.22 25.76
CA ASP A 29 -82.94 24.75 25.67
C ASP A 29 -81.98 23.57 25.90
N ASP A 30 -81.77 22.77 24.86
CA ASP A 30 -80.83 21.65 24.86
C ASP A 30 -79.41 22.21 24.99
N LYS A 31 -78.81 22.05 26.17
CA LYS A 31 -77.43 22.46 26.42
C LYS A 31 -76.50 21.26 26.34
N SER A 32 -75.47 21.34 25.51
CA SER A 32 -74.39 20.35 25.50
C SER A 32 -73.20 20.87 26.30
N ARG A 33 -72.56 20.00 27.07
CA ARG A 33 -71.31 20.26 27.80
C ARG A 33 -70.33 19.13 27.56
N ASN A 34 -69.03 19.42 27.57
CA ASN A 34 -68.00 18.38 27.54
C ASN A 34 -67.61 18.06 28.97
N VAL A 35 -67.93 16.85 29.43
CA VAL A 35 -67.68 16.43 30.81
C VAL A 35 -66.71 15.26 30.83
N TYR A 36 -65.83 15.24 31.83
CA TYR A 36 -65.03 14.06 32.15
C TYR A 36 -65.87 13.04 32.89
N VAL A 37 -65.99 11.87 32.28
CA VAL A 37 -66.61 10.70 32.89
C VAL A 37 -65.52 9.80 33.43
N THR A 38 -65.52 9.60 34.73
CA THR A 38 -64.58 8.74 35.43
C THR A 38 -65.32 7.53 36.00
N VAL A 39 -64.82 6.33 35.73
CA VAL A 39 -65.35 5.07 36.24
C VAL A 39 -64.28 4.41 37.10
N GLU A 40 -64.63 4.13 38.34
CA GLU A 40 -63.73 3.58 39.36
C GLU A 40 -64.41 2.42 40.08
N PHE A 41 -63.60 1.47 40.55
CA PHE A 41 -64.01 0.57 41.61
C PHE A 41 -63.35 1.01 42.91
N GLN A 42 -64.15 1.09 43.96
CA GLN A 42 -63.64 1.31 45.29
C GLN A 42 -63.95 0.08 46.15
N THR A 43 -62.90 -0.54 46.67
CA THR A 43 -63.06 -1.59 47.69
C THR A 43 -62.95 -0.93 49.05
N GLY A 44 -64.07 -0.86 49.77
CA GLY A 44 -64.10 -0.33 51.13
C GLY A 44 -63.46 -1.28 52.14
N SER A 45 -63.29 -0.81 53.38
CA SER A 45 -62.71 -1.57 54.50
C SER A 45 -63.50 -2.85 54.85
N SER A 46 -64.75 -2.98 54.38
CA SER A 46 -65.65 -4.13 54.57
C SER A 46 -65.52 -5.21 53.48
N MET A 47 -64.53 -5.14 52.58
CA MET A 47 -64.38 -6.01 51.39
C MET A 47 -65.55 -5.91 50.39
N GLN A 48 -66.44 -4.92 50.55
CA GLN A 48 -67.49 -4.63 49.58
C GLN A 48 -66.91 -3.77 48.47
N THR A 49 -67.02 -4.26 47.23
CA THR A 49 -66.67 -3.52 46.02
C THR A 49 -67.84 -2.64 45.61
N GLU A 50 -67.57 -1.36 45.41
CA GLU A 50 -68.51 -0.35 44.98
C GLU A 50 -68.11 0.18 43.60
N PHE A 51 -69.06 0.19 42.67
CA PHE A 51 -68.91 0.83 41.38
C PHE A 51 -69.20 2.32 41.52
N ILE A 52 -68.26 3.15 41.11
CA ILE A 52 -68.38 4.60 41.20
C ILE A 52 -68.28 5.19 39.79
N LEU A 53 -69.27 5.99 39.43
CA LEU A 53 -69.27 6.80 38.21
C LEU A 53 -69.33 8.28 38.59
N LYS A 54 -68.36 9.07 38.12
CA LYS A 54 -68.28 10.51 38.36
C LYS A 54 -68.34 11.28 37.06
N LEU A 55 -69.14 12.34 37.03
CA LEU A 55 -69.17 13.33 35.96
C LEU A 55 -68.60 14.63 36.50
N THR A 56 -67.58 15.17 35.83
CA THR A 56 -66.94 16.43 36.21
C THR A 56 -66.76 17.32 34.99
N ASP A 57 -66.76 18.63 35.18
CA ASP A 57 -66.48 19.60 34.12
C ASP A 57 -65.15 20.31 34.43
N GLU A 58 -64.28 20.47 33.43
CA GLU A 58 -63.03 21.21 33.62
C GLU A 58 -63.26 22.72 33.66
N ASP A 59 -64.33 23.20 33.02
CA ASP A 59 -64.70 24.62 32.98
C ASP A 59 -65.55 25.04 34.20
N ASP A 60 -66.13 24.07 34.92
CA ASP A 60 -66.99 24.29 36.09
C ASP A 60 -66.60 23.34 37.25
N PRO A 61 -65.73 23.77 38.18
CA PRO A 61 -65.25 22.94 39.29
C PRO A 61 -66.33 22.48 40.28
N PHE A 62 -67.52 23.09 40.24
CA PHE A 62 -68.65 22.72 41.09
C PHE A 62 -69.58 21.71 40.41
N PHE A 63 -69.41 21.45 39.11
CA PHE A 63 -70.12 20.41 38.41
C PHE A 63 -69.56 19.04 38.80
N LEU A 64 -70.23 18.40 39.76
CA LEU A 64 -69.91 17.05 40.20
C LEU A 64 -71.20 16.25 40.36
N TYR A 65 -71.35 15.21 39.54
CA TYR A 65 -72.39 14.20 39.71
C TYR A 65 -71.72 12.87 40.00
N GLU A 66 -72.25 12.15 40.98
CA GLU A 66 -71.73 10.85 41.36
C GLU A 66 -72.86 9.81 41.36
N LEU A 67 -72.49 8.58 41.02
CA LEU A 67 -73.28 7.40 41.26
C LEU A 67 -72.41 6.41 42.00
N HIS A 68 -72.94 5.90 43.10
CA HIS A 68 -72.34 4.86 43.92
C HIS A 68 -73.27 3.66 43.88
N LEU A 69 -72.80 2.53 43.32
CA LEU A 69 -73.56 1.29 43.23
C LEU A 69 -72.81 0.18 43.95
N ASN A 70 -73.41 -0.33 45.02
CA ASN A 70 -73.00 -1.59 45.62
C ASN A 70 -73.72 -2.78 44.95
N VAL A 71 -73.40 -3.99 45.39
CA VAL A 71 -73.95 -5.24 44.84
C VAL A 71 -75.47 -5.35 45.06
N ASP A 72 -76.01 -4.81 46.16
CA ASP A 72 -77.43 -4.89 46.47
C ASP A 72 -78.26 -3.89 45.66
N ASP A 73 -77.76 -2.66 45.49
CA ASP A 73 -78.36 -1.65 44.62
C ASP A 73 -78.36 -2.10 43.16
N PHE A 74 -77.29 -2.79 42.74
CA PHE A 74 -77.21 -3.38 41.42
C PHE A 74 -78.28 -4.45 41.17
N LYS A 75 -78.73 -5.21 42.17
CA LYS A 75 -79.82 -6.20 41.98
C LYS A 75 -81.13 -5.51 41.56
N ASN A 76 -81.42 -4.35 42.14
CA ASN A 76 -82.58 -3.55 41.79
C ASN A 76 -82.42 -2.98 40.37
N LEU A 77 -81.27 -2.35 40.07
CA LEU A 77 -80.96 -1.83 38.74
C LEU A 77 -81.08 -2.94 37.67
N LYS A 78 -80.57 -4.13 37.98
CA LYS A 78 -80.58 -5.30 37.09
C LYS A 78 -82.00 -5.75 36.76
N ARG A 79 -82.87 -5.82 37.77
CA ARG A 79 -84.29 -6.16 37.58
C ARG A 79 -85.03 -5.08 36.78
N ASP A 80 -84.84 -3.81 37.15
CA ASP A 80 -85.64 -2.71 36.64
C ASP A 80 -85.27 -2.33 35.20
N GLN A 81 -84.01 -2.53 34.80
CA GLN A 81 -83.54 -2.26 33.43
C GLN A 81 -83.26 -3.52 32.60
N GLY A 82 -83.55 -4.71 33.14
CA GLY A 82 -83.34 -5.97 32.42
C GLY A 82 -81.87 -6.24 32.06
N VAL A 83 -80.92 -5.78 32.88
CA VAL A 83 -79.49 -5.97 32.63
C VAL A 83 -79.16 -7.46 32.71
N LEU A 84 -78.48 -8.00 31.69
CA LEU A 84 -78.20 -9.44 31.59
C LEU A 84 -76.88 -9.87 32.26
N VAL A 85 -76.04 -8.90 32.63
CA VAL A 85 -74.68 -9.14 33.14
C VAL A 85 -74.62 -9.15 34.66
N ASP A 86 -73.55 -9.67 35.24
CA ASP A 86 -73.29 -9.61 36.67
C ASP A 86 -72.63 -8.28 37.07
N PHE A 87 -72.47 -8.05 38.38
CA PHE A 87 -71.92 -6.80 38.91
C PHE A 87 -70.47 -6.56 38.45
N ASN A 88 -69.69 -7.62 38.30
CA ASN A 88 -68.28 -7.51 37.92
C ASN A 88 -68.09 -7.15 36.43
N ALA A 89 -68.94 -7.67 35.54
CA ALA A 89 -68.90 -7.34 34.12
C ALA A 89 -69.60 -6.00 33.79
N PHE A 90 -70.53 -5.55 34.64
CA PHE A 90 -71.32 -4.33 34.42
C PHE A 90 -70.49 -3.07 34.07
N PRO A 91 -69.43 -2.69 34.82
CA PRO A 91 -68.61 -1.52 34.48
C PRO A 91 -68.04 -1.56 33.07
N GLN A 92 -67.59 -2.72 32.60
CA GLN A 92 -67.04 -2.85 31.26
C GLN A 92 -68.10 -2.53 30.19
N HIS A 93 -69.34 -2.99 30.38
CA HIS A 93 -70.45 -2.64 29.49
C HIS A 93 -70.81 -1.15 29.53
N VAL A 94 -70.76 -0.51 30.71
CA VAL A 94 -70.91 0.94 30.82
C VAL A 94 -69.81 1.65 30.03
N ILE A 95 -68.55 1.25 30.21
CA ILE A 95 -67.40 1.80 29.49
C ILE A 95 -67.55 1.62 27.97
N ASP A 96 -68.06 0.48 27.51
CA ASP A 96 -68.26 0.23 26.09
C ASP A 96 -69.34 1.14 25.49
N TYR A 97 -70.44 1.39 26.21
CA TYR A 97 -71.42 2.42 25.82
C TYR A 97 -70.82 3.83 25.80
N LEU A 98 -69.99 4.19 26.79
CA LEU A 98 -69.31 5.49 26.82
C LEU A 98 -68.35 5.64 25.63
N LYS A 99 -67.63 4.58 25.25
CA LYS A 99 -66.77 4.56 24.05
C LYS A 99 -67.59 4.72 22.77
N LEU A 100 -68.78 4.12 22.68
CA LEU A 100 -69.70 4.31 21.55
C LEU A 100 -70.12 5.79 21.44
N CYS A 101 -70.48 6.41 22.58
CA CYS A 101 -70.79 7.85 22.62
C CYS A 101 -69.60 8.72 22.14
N ILE A 102 -68.37 8.42 22.57
CA ILE A 102 -67.17 9.15 22.11
C ILE A 102 -66.95 8.99 20.61
N ARG A 103 -67.09 7.76 20.09
CA ARG A 103 -66.87 7.48 18.67
C ARG A 103 -67.86 8.25 17.79
N ASP A 104 -69.12 8.25 18.19
CA ASP A 104 -70.20 8.88 17.42
C ASP A 104 -70.23 10.41 17.60
N GLN A 105 -69.49 10.97 18.56
CA GLN A 105 -69.25 12.42 18.71
C GLN A 105 -68.30 12.98 17.63
N HIS A 106 -67.32 12.20 17.18
CA HIS A 106 -66.30 12.67 16.24
C HIS A 106 -66.69 12.50 14.76
N ASN A 107 -67.69 11.67 14.45
CA ASN A 107 -68.14 11.44 13.08
C ASN A 107 -69.38 12.30 12.75
N GLU A 108 -69.18 13.57 12.38
CA GLU A 108 -70.28 14.42 11.86
C GLU A 108 -70.79 13.97 10.49
N THR A 109 -69.93 13.35 9.69
CA THR A 109 -70.27 12.82 8.37
C THR A 109 -70.52 11.32 8.45
N THR A 110 -71.81 10.97 8.42
CA THR A 110 -72.41 9.63 8.28
C THR A 110 -72.27 8.69 9.49
N PRO A 111 -73.37 8.36 10.21
CA PRO A 111 -73.36 7.25 11.17
C PRO A 111 -73.11 5.95 10.39
N SER A 112 -72.05 5.22 10.74
CA SER A 112 -71.63 4.01 10.02
C SER A 112 -72.71 2.93 9.95
N ASN A 113 -73.74 2.99 10.82
CA ASN A 113 -74.85 2.04 10.91
C ASN A 113 -76.26 2.69 10.94
N GLY A 114 -76.41 3.99 10.62
CA GLY A 114 -77.72 4.66 10.64
C GLY A 114 -78.28 5.02 12.04
N SER A 115 -77.52 4.76 13.11
CA SER A 115 -77.82 5.18 14.48
C SER A 115 -76.64 5.89 15.15
N ARG A 116 -76.93 6.80 16.08
CA ARG A 116 -75.94 7.58 16.84
C ARG A 116 -76.14 7.42 18.34
N PHE A 117 -75.08 7.09 19.08
CA PHE A 117 -75.12 7.01 20.53
C PHE A 117 -74.84 8.37 21.19
N GLN A 118 -75.70 8.80 22.10
CA GLN A 118 -75.58 10.05 22.85
C GLN A 118 -75.75 9.81 24.35
N LEU A 119 -74.92 10.48 25.14
CA LEU A 119 -75.06 10.54 26.60
C LEU A 119 -75.94 11.74 26.95
N GLN A 120 -77.01 11.51 27.72
CA GLN A 120 -77.98 12.52 28.11
C GLN A 120 -78.13 12.58 29.62
N LEU A 121 -78.12 13.78 30.19
CA LEU A 121 -78.47 14.02 31.58
C LEU A 121 -79.86 14.65 31.61
N VAL A 122 -80.84 13.89 32.13
CA VAL A 122 -82.25 14.28 32.12
C VAL A 122 -82.66 14.72 33.52
N ASN A 123 -82.91 16.02 33.67
CA ASN A 123 -83.35 16.62 34.93
C ASN A 123 -84.87 16.51 35.04
N ASP A 124 -85.36 15.94 36.15
CA ASP A 124 -86.78 15.96 36.49
C ASP A 124 -87.05 17.16 37.41
N GLU A 125 -87.41 18.30 36.82
CA GLU A 125 -87.65 19.55 37.55
C GLU A 125 -88.89 19.48 38.49
N GLN A 126 -89.70 18.42 38.40
CA GLN A 126 -90.86 18.23 39.28
C GLN A 126 -90.50 17.62 40.64
N GLN A 127 -89.30 17.05 40.77
CA GLN A 127 -88.80 16.52 42.02
C GLN A 127 -87.76 17.48 42.60
N PHE A 128 -87.96 17.97 43.83
CA PHE A 128 -86.95 18.72 44.59
C PHE A 128 -85.83 17.78 45.10
N THR A 129 -85.35 16.88 44.24
CA THR A 129 -84.30 15.92 44.55
C THR A 129 -83.03 16.31 43.80
N ASN A 130 -81.88 16.06 44.41
CA ASN A 130 -80.58 16.23 43.75
C ASN A 130 -80.27 15.06 42.79
N GLN A 131 -81.29 14.30 42.39
CA GLN A 131 -81.16 13.08 41.61
C GLN A 131 -81.53 13.33 40.15
N THR A 132 -80.80 12.71 39.24
CA THR A 132 -80.91 12.98 37.81
C THR A 132 -80.60 11.72 37.02
N HIS A 133 -81.30 11.51 35.90
CA HIS A 133 -81.06 10.32 35.09
C HIS A 133 -79.97 10.57 34.04
N LEU A 134 -78.84 9.89 34.19
CA LEU A 134 -77.81 9.76 33.16
C LEU A 134 -78.17 8.60 32.23
N ARG A 135 -78.51 8.92 30.98
CA ARG A 135 -79.00 7.96 29.99
C ARG A 135 -78.04 7.82 28.82
N VAL A 136 -77.81 6.58 28.40
CA VAL A 136 -77.22 6.28 27.09
C VAL A 136 -78.36 6.05 26.13
N VAL A 137 -78.49 6.92 25.13
CA VAL A 137 -79.58 6.88 24.15
C VAL A 137 -78.99 6.65 22.77
N GLU A 138 -79.49 5.64 22.06
CA GLU A 138 -79.26 5.44 20.64
C GLU A 138 -80.37 6.14 19.85
N ILE A 139 -79.96 7.11 19.04
CA ILE A 139 -80.82 7.87 18.13
C ILE A 139 -80.75 7.19 16.77
N SER A 140 -81.81 6.47 16.40
CA SER A 140 -82.00 5.93 15.05
C SER A 140 -82.91 6.85 14.22
N SER A 141 -83.00 6.61 12.91
CA SER A 141 -83.92 7.33 12.01
C SER A 141 -85.41 7.13 12.36
N PHE A 142 -85.75 6.11 13.14
CA PHE A 142 -87.13 5.77 13.48
C PHE A 142 -87.51 6.14 14.92
N LYS A 143 -86.62 5.88 15.88
CA LYS A 143 -86.88 6.10 17.32
C LYS A 143 -85.61 6.31 18.13
N HIS A 144 -85.78 6.90 19.32
CA HIS A 144 -84.76 6.96 20.35
C HIS A 144 -84.89 5.74 21.27
N LEU A 145 -83.81 4.99 21.45
CA LEU A 145 -83.74 3.81 22.32
C LEU A 145 -82.82 4.10 23.51
N THR A 146 -83.33 4.03 24.72
CA THR A 146 -82.52 4.12 25.94
C THR A 146 -81.92 2.75 26.26
N HIS A 147 -80.59 2.65 26.21
CA HIS A 147 -79.84 1.42 26.52
C HIS A 147 -79.55 1.25 27.99
N LEU A 148 -79.31 2.36 28.68
CA LEU A 148 -78.98 2.39 30.09
C LEU A 148 -79.47 3.72 30.68
N SER A 149 -80.05 3.69 31.88
CA SER A 149 -80.54 4.87 32.60
C SER A 149 -80.09 4.85 34.05
N LEU A 150 -78.94 5.45 34.34
CA LEU A 150 -78.36 5.50 35.68
C LEU A 150 -78.89 6.69 36.47
N LEU A 151 -79.17 6.50 37.75
CA LEU A 151 -79.58 7.58 38.64
C LEU A 151 -78.35 8.20 39.31
N VAL A 152 -77.91 9.36 38.83
CA VAL A 152 -76.77 10.10 39.40
C VAL A 152 -77.26 11.17 40.36
N THR A 153 -76.49 11.46 41.40
CA THR A 153 -76.75 12.53 42.36
C THR A 153 -75.79 13.69 42.15
N SER A 154 -76.31 14.92 42.09
CA SER A 154 -75.48 16.12 42.19
C SER A 154 -74.85 16.17 43.58
N ALA A 155 -73.55 16.36 43.63
CA ALA A 155 -72.80 16.45 44.88
C ALA A 155 -73.20 17.70 45.67
N ASN A 156 -73.20 17.59 46.99
CA ASN A 156 -73.40 18.72 47.90
C ASN A 156 -72.09 19.47 48.17
N ASP A 157 -72.18 20.63 48.83
CA ASP A 157 -71.02 21.47 49.18
C ASP A 157 -69.90 20.73 49.90
N HIS A 158 -70.24 19.78 50.78
CA HIS A 158 -69.25 19.03 51.54
C HIS A 158 -68.51 18.03 50.65
N GLU A 159 -69.23 17.31 49.78
CA GLU A 159 -68.67 16.40 48.78
C GLU A 159 -67.79 17.14 47.77
N ILE A 160 -68.26 18.27 47.24
CA ILE A 160 -67.50 19.11 46.31
C ILE A 160 -66.21 19.62 46.97
N LYS A 161 -66.29 20.15 48.21
CA LYS A 161 -65.10 20.60 48.95
C LYS A 161 -64.09 19.48 49.15
N ASN A 162 -64.54 18.29 49.52
CA ASN A 162 -63.65 17.13 49.70
C ASN A 162 -63.03 16.69 48.38
N TYR A 163 -63.80 16.66 47.29
CA TYR A 163 -63.31 16.34 45.95
C TYR A 163 -62.25 17.33 45.50
N LEU A 164 -62.54 18.64 45.60
CA LEU A 164 -61.62 19.71 45.21
C LEU A 164 -60.34 19.70 46.05
N ALA A 165 -60.44 19.49 47.37
CA ALA A 165 -59.27 19.39 48.26
C ALA A 165 -58.35 18.24 47.85
N ARG A 166 -58.91 17.06 47.56
CA ARG A 166 -58.14 15.90 47.08
C ARG A 166 -57.52 16.15 45.71
N ARG A 167 -58.28 16.72 44.76
CA ARG A 167 -57.78 17.04 43.41
C ARG A 167 -56.65 18.06 43.47
N LEU A 168 -56.77 19.09 44.32
CA LEU A 168 -55.74 20.09 44.56
C LEU A 168 -54.48 19.47 45.17
N GLN A 169 -54.63 18.61 46.18
CA GLN A 169 -53.50 17.92 46.81
C GLN A 169 -52.74 17.03 45.81
N SER A 170 -53.48 16.27 45.00
CA SER A 170 -52.89 15.46 43.92
C SER A 170 -52.13 16.34 42.94
N LYS A 171 -52.77 17.39 42.41
CA LYS A 171 -52.14 18.29 41.45
C LYS A 171 -50.94 19.04 42.01
N THR A 172 -50.96 19.42 43.28
CA THR A 172 -49.81 20.04 43.95
C THR A 172 -48.65 19.06 44.06
N THR A 173 -48.94 17.79 44.37
CA THR A 173 -47.93 16.73 44.42
C THR A 173 -47.30 16.50 43.04
N ASP A 174 -48.13 16.37 42.00
CA ASP A 174 -47.68 16.20 40.62
C ASP A 174 -46.82 17.39 40.16
N TYR A 175 -47.25 18.62 40.48
CA TYR A 175 -46.50 19.85 40.14
C TYR A 175 -45.14 19.88 40.83
N ASN A 176 -45.07 19.57 42.13
CA ASN A 176 -43.81 19.56 42.87
C ASN A 176 -42.85 18.48 42.35
N GLN A 177 -43.35 17.30 41.99
CA GLN A 177 -42.55 16.25 41.37
C GLN A 177 -42.00 16.72 40.01
N LEU A 178 -42.87 17.24 39.14
CA LEU A 178 -42.48 17.72 37.83
C LEU A 178 -41.46 18.88 37.91
N SER A 179 -41.66 19.80 38.86
CA SER A 179 -40.74 20.91 39.10
C SER A 179 -39.38 20.42 39.58
N ASN A 180 -39.34 19.41 40.47
CA ASN A 180 -38.09 18.84 40.94
C ASN A 180 -37.33 18.12 39.81
N ASP A 181 -38.04 17.38 38.97
CA ASP A 181 -37.43 16.66 37.85
C ASP A 181 -36.95 17.62 36.76
N PHE A 182 -37.68 18.71 36.52
CA PHE A 182 -37.23 19.79 35.64
C PHE A 182 -35.91 20.42 36.15
N GLU A 183 -35.81 20.73 37.44
CA GLU A 183 -34.59 21.29 38.04
C GLU A 183 -33.41 20.32 38.06
N LYS A 184 -33.66 19.00 38.15
CA LYS A 184 -32.62 17.98 37.98
C LYS A 184 -32.12 17.95 36.54
N LEU A 185 -33.04 17.86 35.58
CA LEU A 185 -32.71 17.76 34.16
C LEU A 185 -31.96 19.00 33.67
N LYS A 186 -32.35 20.18 34.16
CA LYS A 186 -31.65 21.44 33.88
C LYS A 186 -30.21 21.42 34.38
N ARG A 187 -29.96 20.95 35.61
CA ARG A 187 -28.60 20.83 36.16
C ARG A 187 -27.75 19.81 35.40
N GLU A 188 -28.33 18.67 35.01
CA GLU A 188 -27.64 17.67 34.18
C GLU A 188 -27.28 18.24 32.80
N LEU A 189 -28.18 19.01 32.19
CA LEU A 189 -27.92 19.68 30.91
C LEU A 189 -26.77 20.69 31.04
N GLU A 190 -26.75 21.52 32.08
CA GLU A 190 -25.68 22.48 32.32
C GLU A 190 -24.32 21.79 32.54
N SER A 191 -24.29 20.71 33.33
CA SER A 191 -23.06 19.92 33.57
C SER A 191 -22.54 19.28 32.27
N THR A 192 -23.41 18.62 31.51
CA THR A 192 -23.02 17.97 30.25
C THR A 192 -22.55 18.96 29.20
N GLN A 193 -23.11 20.18 29.16
CA GLN A 193 -22.63 21.25 28.31
C GLN A 193 -21.23 21.75 28.70
N LEU A 194 -20.93 21.84 30.00
CA LEU A 194 -19.60 22.20 30.47
C LEU A 194 -18.57 21.13 30.10
N ASP A 195 -18.89 19.86 30.35
CA ASP A 195 -18.04 18.73 29.99
C ASP A 195 -17.76 18.70 28.49
N LEU A 196 -18.80 18.93 27.66
CA LEU A 196 -18.65 19.00 26.22
C LEU A 196 -17.71 20.12 25.77
N LYS A 197 -17.81 21.31 26.38
CA LYS A 197 -16.90 22.43 26.11
C LYS A 197 -15.46 22.07 26.46
N GLU A 198 -15.23 21.46 27.63
CA GLU A 198 -13.89 21.05 28.06
C GLU A 198 -13.30 19.98 27.12
N LYS A 199 -14.07 18.94 26.79
CA LYS A 199 -13.62 17.89 25.86
C LYS A 199 -13.33 18.45 24.47
N THR A 200 -14.14 19.39 23.99
CA THR A 200 -13.91 20.06 22.70
C THR A 200 -12.61 20.87 22.72
N ALA A 201 -12.34 21.62 23.79
CA ALA A 201 -11.11 22.40 23.95
C ALA A 201 -9.87 21.48 24.00
N ASN A 202 -9.94 20.40 24.77
CA ASN A 202 -8.87 19.40 24.86
C ASN A 202 -8.61 18.72 23.52
N PHE A 203 -9.66 18.38 22.77
CA PHE A 203 -9.53 17.80 21.44
C PHE A 203 -8.86 18.78 20.46
N GLN A 204 -9.25 20.05 20.47
CA GLN A 204 -8.61 21.08 19.62
C GLN A 204 -7.13 21.25 19.96
N LYS A 205 -6.78 21.27 21.25
CA LYS A 205 -5.39 21.33 21.70
C LYS A 205 -4.58 20.14 21.20
N LEU A 206 -5.10 18.92 21.40
CA LEU A 206 -4.42 17.69 20.96
C LEU A 206 -4.26 17.63 19.43
N LYS A 207 -5.25 18.13 18.69
CA LYS A 207 -5.17 18.23 17.23
C LYS A 207 -4.05 19.17 16.79
N LEU A 208 -3.94 20.36 17.40
CA LEU A 208 -2.86 21.30 17.11
C LEU A 208 -1.48 20.74 17.44
N GLU A 209 -1.34 20.05 18.59
CA GLU A 209 -0.10 19.37 18.97
C GLU A 209 0.27 18.27 17.96
N TRP A 210 -0.72 17.47 17.53
CA TRP A 210 -0.53 16.43 16.53
C TRP A 210 -0.11 17.00 15.17
N ASP A 211 -0.79 18.05 14.68
CA ASP A 211 -0.45 18.72 13.43
C ASP A 211 0.96 19.31 13.48
N SER A 212 1.33 19.95 14.60
CA SER A 212 2.68 20.50 14.80
C SER A 212 3.75 19.41 14.80
N ASN A 213 3.53 18.32 15.54
CA ASN A 213 4.48 17.20 15.61
C ASN A 213 4.61 16.50 14.25
N ASN A 214 3.51 16.30 13.54
CA ASN A 214 3.51 15.71 12.20
C ASN A 214 4.29 16.60 11.21
N ASN A 215 4.05 17.91 11.23
CA ASN A 215 4.79 18.86 10.39
C ASN A 215 6.29 18.89 10.73
N GLN A 216 6.65 18.80 12.01
CA GLN A 216 8.04 18.72 12.44
C GLN A 216 8.73 17.44 11.95
N ILE A 217 8.06 16.29 12.07
CA ILE A 217 8.58 14.99 11.60
C ILE A 217 8.74 15.00 10.08
N VAL A 218 7.73 15.46 9.34
CA VAL A 218 7.78 15.58 7.88
C VAL A 218 8.89 16.53 7.44
N GLY A 219 9.02 17.69 8.10
CA GLY A 219 10.09 18.65 7.84
C GLY A 219 11.48 18.06 8.06
N ARG A 220 11.68 17.35 9.18
CA ARG A 220 12.94 16.67 9.49
C ARG A 220 13.28 15.61 8.45
N HIS A 221 12.33 14.75 8.08
CA HIS A 221 12.57 13.73 7.06
C HIS A 221 12.83 14.33 5.67
N MET A 222 12.18 15.45 5.31
CA MET A 222 12.46 16.15 4.07
C MET A 222 13.89 16.72 4.06
N GLN A 223 14.36 17.25 5.19
CA GLN A 223 15.73 17.72 5.34
C GLN A 223 16.73 16.57 5.25
N GLU A 224 16.54 15.49 6.01
CA GLU A 224 17.40 14.30 5.96
C GLU A 224 17.50 13.73 4.53
N LEU A 225 16.37 13.67 3.81
CA LEU A 225 16.34 13.20 2.42
C LEU A 225 17.10 14.14 1.47
N ALA A 226 17.03 15.46 1.69
CA ALA A 226 17.76 16.44 0.89
C ALA A 226 19.27 16.35 1.15
N GLU A 227 19.69 16.23 2.41
CA GLU A 227 21.09 16.05 2.80
C GLU A 227 21.67 14.77 2.22
N GLU A 228 20.93 13.66 2.26
CA GLU A 228 21.39 12.38 1.71
C GLU A 228 21.49 12.41 0.18
N LYS A 229 20.53 13.08 -0.50
CA LYS A 229 20.60 13.29 -1.96
C LYS A 229 21.81 14.14 -2.35
N GLU A 230 22.11 15.18 -1.58
CA GLU A 230 23.27 16.05 -1.84
C GLU A 230 24.58 15.28 -1.64
N LYS A 231 24.72 14.49 -0.57
CA LYS A 231 25.88 13.61 -0.37
C LYS A 231 26.05 12.62 -1.52
N ALA A 232 24.99 11.92 -1.92
CA ALA A 232 25.03 10.98 -3.04
C ALA A 232 25.40 11.67 -4.36
N LEU A 233 24.95 12.91 -4.57
CA LEU A 233 25.31 13.71 -5.73
C LEU A 233 26.79 14.10 -5.72
N GLN A 234 27.33 14.53 -4.58
CA GLN A 234 28.74 14.86 -4.40
C GLN A 234 29.64 13.64 -4.61
N GLU A 235 29.29 12.50 -4.01
CA GLU A 235 30.00 11.23 -4.19
C GLU A 235 30.00 10.81 -5.67
N ARG A 236 28.83 10.84 -6.33
CA ARG A 236 28.72 10.53 -7.75
C ARG A 236 29.61 11.44 -8.61
N THR A 237 29.63 12.74 -8.31
CA THR A 237 30.41 13.73 -9.06
C THR A 237 31.92 13.48 -8.90
N SER A 238 32.38 13.29 -7.66
CA SER A 238 33.79 12.98 -7.38
C SER A 238 34.25 11.67 -8.02
N LEU A 239 33.41 10.63 -8.01
CA LEU A 239 33.71 9.35 -8.66
C LEU A 239 33.79 9.52 -10.19
N GLN A 240 32.91 10.33 -10.77
CA GLN A 240 32.91 10.65 -12.19
C GLN A 240 34.17 11.43 -12.59
N GLU A 241 34.59 12.42 -11.81
CA GLU A 241 35.83 13.16 -12.02
C GLU A 241 37.06 12.24 -11.95
N LYS A 242 37.08 11.34 -10.97
CA LYS A 242 38.16 10.37 -10.83
C LYS A 242 38.24 9.41 -12.02
N MET A 243 37.11 8.84 -12.45
CA MET A 243 37.06 7.97 -13.63
C MET A 243 37.52 8.69 -14.90
N GLU A 244 37.13 9.96 -15.08
CA GLU A 244 37.55 10.76 -16.23
C GLU A 244 39.04 11.09 -16.21
N ASN A 245 39.61 11.35 -15.03
CA ASN A 245 41.07 11.54 -14.87
C ASN A 245 41.83 10.24 -15.15
N ASP A 246 41.41 9.12 -14.55
CA ASP A 246 42.03 7.81 -14.77
C ASP A 246 41.97 7.42 -16.27
N ARG A 247 40.84 7.70 -16.94
CA ARG A 247 40.69 7.51 -18.38
C ARG A 247 41.70 8.34 -19.17
N ARG A 248 41.84 9.63 -18.86
CA ARG A 248 42.81 10.53 -19.53
C ARG A 248 44.25 10.09 -19.30
N GLU A 249 44.61 9.70 -18.08
CA GLU A 249 45.97 9.21 -17.78
C GLU A 249 46.28 7.92 -18.54
N LEU A 250 45.33 6.99 -18.60
CA LEU A 250 45.47 5.75 -19.35
C LEU A 250 45.63 6.04 -20.85
N GLU A 251 44.80 6.90 -21.42
CA GLU A 251 44.88 7.32 -22.83
C GLU A 251 46.22 8.00 -23.15
N GLN A 252 46.71 8.88 -22.27
CA GLN A 252 48.03 9.51 -22.44
C GLN A 252 49.16 8.49 -22.38
N THR A 253 49.10 7.55 -21.44
CA THR A 253 50.12 6.49 -21.28
C THR A 253 50.13 5.57 -22.50
N GLN A 254 48.96 5.13 -22.96
CA GLN A 254 48.82 4.34 -24.18
C GLN A 254 49.32 5.10 -25.40
N SER A 255 48.98 6.39 -25.55
CA SER A 255 49.48 7.23 -26.65
C SER A 255 51.01 7.38 -26.65
N ARG A 256 51.63 7.48 -25.47
CA ARG A 256 53.10 7.49 -25.34
C ARG A 256 53.69 6.14 -25.74
N ASN A 257 53.16 5.04 -25.22
CA ASN A 257 53.63 3.69 -25.55
C ASN A 257 53.52 3.38 -27.05
N VAL A 258 52.41 3.79 -27.69
CA VAL A 258 52.23 3.63 -29.15
C VAL A 258 53.29 4.43 -29.91
N ARG A 259 53.56 5.68 -29.51
CA ARG A 259 54.61 6.50 -30.12
C ARG A 259 56.00 5.90 -29.96
N ASP A 260 56.33 5.40 -28.77
CA ASP A 260 57.63 4.77 -28.50
C ASP A 260 57.80 3.48 -29.32
N MET A 261 56.75 2.65 -29.41
CA MET A 261 56.76 1.45 -30.26
C MET A 261 56.88 1.80 -31.74
N GLN A 262 56.17 2.82 -32.22
CA GLN A 262 56.28 3.30 -33.61
C GLN A 262 57.69 3.80 -33.92
N LYS A 263 58.31 4.57 -33.01
CA LYS A 263 59.69 5.03 -33.15
C LYS A 263 60.65 3.85 -33.24
N ARG A 264 60.53 2.86 -32.34
CA ARG A 264 61.37 1.68 -32.33
C ARG A 264 61.18 0.81 -33.59
N LEU A 265 59.96 0.71 -34.10
CA LEU A 265 59.68 0.07 -35.39
C LEU A 265 60.40 0.79 -36.53
N SER A 266 60.32 2.13 -36.60
CA SER A 266 61.01 2.92 -37.62
C SER A 266 62.53 2.75 -37.56
N GLU A 267 63.13 2.74 -36.35
CA GLU A 267 64.57 2.51 -36.16
C GLU A 267 64.97 1.10 -36.60
N LEU A 268 64.15 0.08 -36.29
CA LEU A 268 64.39 -1.30 -36.73
C LEU A 268 64.23 -1.46 -38.25
N GLU A 269 63.28 -0.78 -38.86
CA GLU A 269 63.09 -0.77 -40.32
C GLU A 269 64.29 -0.11 -41.03
N GLU A 270 64.79 1.00 -40.51
CA GLU A 270 65.95 1.70 -41.04
C GLU A 270 67.22 0.85 -40.92
N THR A 271 67.51 0.31 -39.75
CA THR A 271 68.66 -0.59 -39.54
C THR A 271 68.57 -1.86 -40.38
N THR A 272 67.37 -2.43 -40.55
CA THR A 272 67.16 -3.58 -41.44
C THR A 272 67.47 -3.21 -42.89
N LYS A 273 67.04 -2.03 -43.36
CA LYS A 273 67.34 -1.52 -44.70
C LYS A 273 68.84 -1.27 -44.90
N GLU A 274 69.52 -0.70 -43.91
CA GLU A 274 70.98 -0.50 -43.92
C GLU A 274 71.72 -1.83 -43.97
N LEU A 275 71.40 -2.78 -43.07
CA LEU A 275 72.00 -4.11 -43.05
C LEU A 275 71.75 -4.88 -44.34
N THR A 276 70.56 -4.75 -44.92
CA THR A 276 70.22 -5.37 -46.21
C THR A 276 71.07 -4.76 -47.33
N SER A 277 71.25 -3.45 -47.35
CA SER A 277 72.10 -2.76 -48.33
C SER A 277 73.58 -3.15 -48.19
N LEU A 278 74.07 -3.24 -46.95
CA LEU A 278 75.42 -3.69 -46.63
C LEU A 278 75.63 -5.16 -47.03
N LYS A 279 74.64 -6.03 -46.75
CA LYS A 279 74.64 -7.42 -47.20
C LYS A 279 74.79 -7.50 -48.71
N TYR A 280 73.95 -6.80 -49.48
CA TYR A 280 74.04 -6.78 -50.95
C TYR A 280 75.42 -6.29 -51.43
N ARG A 281 75.97 -5.23 -50.82
CA ARG A 281 77.32 -4.74 -51.15
C ARG A 281 78.39 -5.79 -50.87
N ASN A 282 78.34 -6.44 -49.72
CA ASN A 282 79.27 -7.49 -49.35
C ASN A 282 79.17 -8.70 -50.28
N GLU A 283 77.95 -9.11 -50.65
CA GLU A 283 77.73 -10.18 -51.63
C GLU A 283 78.36 -9.85 -52.99
N ILE A 284 78.20 -8.60 -53.48
CA ILE A 284 78.86 -8.14 -54.71
C ILE A 284 80.38 -8.24 -54.56
N THR A 285 80.97 -7.74 -53.47
CA THR A 285 82.42 -7.80 -53.26
C THR A 285 82.94 -9.23 -53.10
N ILE A 286 82.17 -10.11 -52.45
CA ILE A 286 82.52 -11.53 -52.33
C ILE A 286 82.53 -12.16 -53.71
N ASN A 287 81.49 -11.94 -54.52
CA ASN A 287 81.43 -12.47 -55.88
C ASN A 287 82.60 -11.96 -56.75
N GLU A 288 82.94 -10.67 -56.65
CA GLU A 288 84.10 -10.08 -57.34
C GLU A 288 85.43 -10.70 -56.88
N LEU A 289 85.64 -10.84 -55.57
CA LEU A 289 86.86 -11.44 -55.00
C LEU A 289 86.95 -12.93 -55.33
N SER A 290 85.85 -13.67 -55.25
CA SER A 290 85.78 -15.07 -55.65
C SER A 290 86.11 -15.24 -57.13
N SER A 291 85.60 -14.37 -58.01
CA SER A 291 85.94 -14.36 -59.43
C SER A 291 87.43 -14.07 -59.65
N LYS A 292 88.00 -13.06 -58.98
CA LYS A 292 89.45 -12.77 -59.03
C LYS A 292 90.31 -13.90 -58.49
N LEU A 293 89.87 -14.53 -57.41
CA LEU A 293 90.59 -15.65 -56.79
C LEU A 293 90.56 -16.86 -57.72
N GLN A 294 89.43 -17.11 -58.39
CA GLN A 294 89.33 -18.11 -59.43
C GLN A 294 90.32 -17.83 -60.58
N THR A 295 90.34 -16.61 -61.14
CA THR A 295 91.27 -16.26 -62.22
C THR A 295 92.73 -16.41 -61.79
N LEU A 296 93.08 -15.94 -60.59
CA LEU A 296 94.45 -16.07 -60.07
C LEU A 296 94.83 -17.54 -59.78
N THR A 297 93.87 -18.36 -59.36
CA THR A 297 94.09 -19.81 -59.16
C THR A 297 94.33 -20.50 -60.49
N GLU A 298 93.59 -20.15 -61.53
CA GLU A 298 93.79 -20.63 -62.90
C GLU A 298 95.18 -20.22 -63.42
N GLU A 299 95.58 -18.96 -63.25
CA GLU A 299 96.92 -18.46 -63.60
C GLU A 299 98.04 -19.18 -62.82
N TYR A 300 97.88 -19.36 -61.51
CA TYR A 300 98.83 -20.10 -60.69
C TYR A 300 98.95 -21.56 -61.13
N GLN A 301 97.84 -22.22 -61.46
CA GLN A 301 97.84 -23.59 -61.95
C GLN A 301 98.52 -23.68 -63.32
N GLN A 302 98.27 -22.73 -64.22
CA GLN A 302 99.01 -22.63 -65.50
C GLN A 302 100.51 -22.48 -65.27
N SER A 303 100.93 -21.55 -64.41
CA SER A 303 102.36 -21.36 -64.08
C SER A 303 102.97 -22.61 -63.43
N LYS A 304 102.24 -23.29 -62.56
CA LYS A 304 102.68 -24.56 -61.96
C LYS A 304 102.85 -25.66 -63.02
N ASP A 305 101.91 -25.77 -63.96
CA ASP A 305 101.99 -26.72 -65.07
C ASP A 305 103.17 -26.40 -66.00
N GLU A 306 103.46 -25.11 -66.24
CA GLU A 306 104.67 -24.66 -66.94
C GLU A 306 105.95 -25.05 -66.19
N ILE A 307 106.02 -24.83 -64.87
CA ILE A 307 107.16 -25.27 -64.05
C ILE A 307 107.36 -26.79 -64.15
N VAL A 308 106.27 -27.58 -64.11
CA VAL A 308 106.35 -29.03 -64.26
C VAL A 308 106.85 -29.40 -65.66
N LYS A 309 106.38 -28.73 -66.72
CA LYS A 309 106.91 -28.90 -68.08
C LYS A 309 108.39 -28.57 -68.13
N TYR A 310 108.82 -27.44 -67.58
CA TYR A 310 110.22 -27.03 -67.55
C TYR A 310 111.10 -28.01 -66.75
N ARG A 311 110.62 -28.55 -65.63
CA ARG A 311 111.33 -29.61 -64.88
C ARG A 311 111.47 -30.90 -65.67
N LYS A 312 110.43 -31.29 -66.43
CA LYS A 312 110.48 -32.46 -67.35
C LYS A 312 111.45 -32.23 -68.50
N THR A 313 111.49 -31.02 -69.08
CA THR A 313 112.48 -30.68 -70.11
C THR A 313 113.90 -30.64 -69.54
N ASN A 314 114.08 -30.15 -68.29
CA ASN A 314 115.39 -30.13 -67.66
C ASN A 314 115.92 -31.54 -67.37
N THR A 315 115.06 -32.45 -66.88
CA THR A 315 115.43 -33.86 -66.66
C THR A 315 115.72 -34.62 -67.97
N THR A 316 115.03 -34.29 -69.07
CA THR A 316 115.37 -34.85 -70.39
C THR A 316 116.71 -34.32 -70.90
N LEU A 317 116.96 -33.02 -70.77
CA LEU A 317 118.27 -32.43 -71.10
C LEU A 317 119.41 -33.00 -70.23
N GLU A 318 119.18 -33.22 -68.94
CA GLU A 318 120.14 -33.90 -68.05
C GLU A 318 120.43 -35.33 -68.54
N ASN A 319 119.41 -36.08 -68.97
CA ASN A 319 119.60 -37.40 -69.57
C ASN A 319 120.37 -37.34 -70.89
N ASP A 320 120.10 -36.35 -71.74
CA ASP A 320 120.81 -36.15 -73.00
C ASP A 320 122.28 -35.79 -72.74
N ILE A 321 122.56 -34.92 -71.77
CA ILE A 321 123.94 -34.61 -71.33
C ILE A 321 124.65 -35.89 -70.88
N HIS A 322 124.00 -36.73 -70.07
CA HIS A 322 124.59 -37.98 -69.62
C HIS A 322 124.86 -38.97 -70.77
N GLN A 323 124.00 -38.99 -71.80
CA GLN A 323 124.23 -39.76 -73.04
C GLN A 323 125.42 -39.21 -73.84
N TYR A 324 125.54 -37.89 -73.95
CA TYR A 324 126.66 -37.23 -74.60
C TYR A 324 127.98 -37.47 -73.84
N GLU A 325 127.97 -37.45 -72.50
CA GLU A 325 129.14 -37.80 -71.69
C GLU A 325 129.60 -39.25 -71.91
N LYS A 326 128.65 -40.20 -71.99
CA LYS A 326 128.98 -41.61 -72.31
C LYS A 326 129.61 -41.77 -73.68
N THR A 327 129.08 -41.09 -74.70
CA THR A 327 129.62 -41.14 -76.06
C THR A 327 130.99 -40.45 -76.15
N VAL A 328 131.20 -39.32 -75.47
CA VAL A 328 132.50 -38.65 -75.36
C VAL A 328 133.54 -39.55 -74.70
N ASN A 329 133.19 -40.22 -73.60
CA ASN A 329 134.10 -41.16 -72.95
C ASN A 329 134.43 -42.36 -73.84
N HIS A 330 133.45 -42.91 -74.57
CA HIS A 330 133.70 -43.99 -75.52
C HIS A 330 134.69 -43.59 -76.64
N LEU A 331 134.55 -42.38 -77.18
CA LEU A 331 135.45 -41.85 -78.22
C LEU A 331 136.85 -41.56 -77.67
N ARG A 332 136.97 -41.05 -76.44
CA ARG A 332 138.27 -40.85 -75.76
C ARG A 332 139.04 -42.18 -75.61
N THR A 333 138.36 -43.25 -75.20
CA THR A 333 138.99 -44.58 -75.09
C THR A 333 139.46 -45.12 -76.44
N LYS A 334 138.70 -44.84 -77.52
CA LYS A 334 139.08 -45.20 -78.89
C LYS A 334 140.31 -44.45 -79.39
N ILE A 335 140.42 -43.15 -79.09
CA ILE A 335 141.59 -42.33 -79.45
C ILE A 335 142.84 -42.85 -78.74
N ALA A 336 142.76 -43.16 -77.45
CA ALA A 336 143.90 -43.68 -76.68
C ALA A 336 144.44 -45.02 -77.23
N LEU A 337 143.56 -45.90 -77.72
CA LEU A 337 143.95 -47.17 -78.34
C LEU A 337 144.68 -46.98 -79.68
N VAL A 338 144.21 -46.05 -80.51
CA VAL A 338 144.83 -45.76 -81.82
C VAL A 338 146.17 -45.04 -81.65
N GLU A 339 146.29 -44.14 -80.68
CA GLU A 339 147.57 -43.48 -80.34
C GLU A 339 148.64 -44.51 -79.90
N GLN A 340 148.24 -45.57 -79.20
CA GLN A 340 149.16 -46.65 -78.79
C GLN A 340 149.58 -47.57 -79.95
N GLU A 341 148.72 -47.79 -80.95
CA GLU A 341 149.06 -48.51 -82.19
C GLU A 341 150.03 -47.75 -83.10
N VAL A 342 149.96 -46.41 -83.13
CA VAL A 342 150.90 -45.59 -83.91
C VAL A 342 152.29 -45.61 -83.29
N LYS A 343 152.36 -45.62 -81.95
CA LYS A 343 153.62 -45.64 -81.20
C LYS A 343 154.41 -46.94 -81.40
N SER A 344 153.72 -48.09 -81.44
CA SER A 344 154.37 -49.39 -81.65
C SER A 344 154.88 -49.59 -83.08
N LYS A 345 154.22 -49.01 -84.09
CA LYS A 345 154.71 -49.05 -85.48
C LYS A 345 155.91 -48.14 -85.71
N GLN A 346 156.02 -47.03 -84.98
CA GLN A 346 157.17 -46.13 -85.07
C GLN A 346 158.47 -46.76 -84.50
N GLU A 347 158.37 -47.55 -83.43
CA GLU A 347 159.53 -48.26 -82.83
C GLU A 347 160.11 -49.35 -83.75
N VAL A 348 159.27 -50.01 -84.56
CA VAL A 348 159.71 -51.01 -85.54
C VAL A 348 160.43 -50.36 -86.74
N ILE A 349 160.04 -49.14 -87.14
CA ILE A 349 160.73 -48.38 -88.20
C ILE A 349 162.12 -47.92 -87.73
N GLN A 350 162.26 -47.52 -86.46
CA GLN A 350 163.55 -47.10 -85.89
C GLN A 350 164.56 -48.27 -85.85
N GLN A 351 164.14 -49.46 -85.43
CA GLN A 351 165.02 -50.66 -85.43
C GLN A 351 165.43 -51.14 -86.83
N THR A 352 164.64 -50.82 -87.86
CA THR A 352 164.97 -51.19 -89.25
C THR A 352 165.96 -50.21 -89.87
N ASN A 353 165.94 -48.93 -89.47
CA ASN A 353 166.90 -47.91 -89.91
C ASN A 353 168.29 -48.09 -89.29
N ASP A 354 168.38 -48.52 -88.02
CA ASP A 354 169.68 -48.79 -87.37
C ASP A 354 170.40 -50.01 -87.99
N ARG A 355 169.65 -50.90 -88.64
CA ARG A 355 170.15 -52.08 -89.37
C ARG A 355 170.72 -51.76 -90.76
N ILE A 356 170.49 -50.54 -91.28
CA ILE A 356 171.02 -50.05 -92.57
C ILE A 356 172.26 -49.16 -92.35
N ALA A 357 172.36 -48.45 -91.22
CA ALA A 357 173.48 -47.55 -90.93
C ALA A 357 174.78 -48.27 -90.50
N SER A 358 174.71 -49.54 -90.07
CA SER A 358 175.89 -50.30 -89.61
C SER A 358 176.58 -51.15 -90.69
N GLU A 359 176.13 -51.08 -91.95
CA GLU A 359 176.73 -51.81 -93.09
C GLU A 359 177.68 -50.96 -93.98
N GLN A 360 177.98 -49.69 -93.66
CA GLN A 360 178.82 -48.86 -94.55
C GLN A 360 180.05 -48.11 -93.98
N GLU A 361 180.40 -48.17 -92.70
CA GLU A 361 181.69 -47.58 -92.23
C GLU A 361 182.44 -48.48 -91.22
N SER A 362 182.92 -49.62 -91.70
CA SER A 362 184.33 -50.01 -91.51
C SER A 362 184.79 -50.91 -92.66
N LYS A 363 184.99 -50.26 -93.80
CA LYS A 363 186.26 -50.34 -94.54
C LYS A 363 186.80 -48.93 -94.68
#